data_AF-A0A814YKI4-F1
#
_entry.id   AF-A0A814YKI4-F1
#
_cell.length_a   1.000
_cell.length_b   1.000
_cell.length_c   1.000
_cell.angle_alpha   90.00
_cell.angle_beta   90.00
_cell.angle_gamma   90.00
#
_symmetry.space_group_name_H-M   'P 1'
#
loop_
_entity.id
_entity.type
_entity.pdbx_description
1 polymer ?
#
loop_
_entity_poly.entity_id
_entity_poly.type
_entity_poly.pdbx_seq_one_letter_code
_entity_poly.pdbx_strand_id
1 'polypeptide(L)'
;MSTHRVLVDKNTGKKHCIDDLIESKHKSEDEKLRQTFGDHTKLNASQLLPKVDLRSGMPPIKHQGRVNSCVGSAMAEGYEYLLKKRSRSGIDVGRLSIYYNARVRGKFADGKIIDKGSIIPYIIEVLKQFSTCLKSMWPYDIRKVNERPSDEAYEAAKNNWMTDLLRLKVDLNEMKTCLTQEYPLIFGVKTFGFRHKVKENGIVPMPKPGESQSKDHRRNATLAIDYRHHLKTFIVQNSWRNDWGDKRYCYNPYDYMTDDDFCFQGLAVRQVETDDIDYEHWIYDDSIDYQPDNVDEEKPNEQEEQNNQDNQ
;
A
#
# COMPACT_ATOMS: atom_id res chain seq x y z
N MET A 1 23.88 13.48 18.31
CA MET A 1 22.74 13.49 19.25
C MET A 1 21.52 13.22 18.41
N SER A 2 20.86 12.08 18.61
CA SER A 2 19.62 11.77 17.86
C SER A 2 18.49 12.49 18.57
N THR A 3 17.90 13.50 17.94
CA THR A 3 16.74 14.22 18.49
C THR A 3 15.51 13.31 18.40
N HIS A 4 15.12 12.72 19.51
CA HIS A 4 13.92 11.88 19.59
C HIS A 4 12.70 12.79 19.66
N ARG A 5 11.65 12.44 18.92
CA ARG A 5 10.40 13.21 18.89
C ARG A 5 9.56 12.83 20.11
N VAL A 6 9.00 13.82 20.79
CA VAL A 6 8.23 13.63 22.04
C VAL A 6 6.79 14.06 21.84
N LEU A 7 5.86 13.25 22.33
CA LEU A 7 4.46 13.64 22.45
C LEU A 7 4.07 13.81 23.92
N VAL A 8 3.20 14.78 24.18
CA VAL A 8 2.62 15.01 25.49
C VAL A 8 1.13 14.64 25.47
N ASP A 9 0.75 13.73 26.36
CA ASP A 9 -0.64 13.36 26.58
C ASP A 9 -1.40 14.57 27.14
N LYS A 10 -2.47 15.01 26.46
CA LYS A 10 -3.24 16.20 26.88
C LYS A 10 -3.98 16.02 28.20
N ASN A 11 -4.34 14.79 28.57
CA ASN A 11 -5.09 14.49 29.78
C ASN A 11 -4.19 14.26 30.98
N THR A 12 -3.02 13.64 30.77
CA THR A 12 -2.12 13.24 31.86
C THR A 12 -0.85 14.08 31.97
N GLY A 13 -0.52 14.85 30.93
CA GLY A 13 0.71 15.63 30.85
C GLY A 13 1.98 14.78 30.71
N LYS A 14 1.86 13.46 30.60
CA LYS A 14 3.00 12.55 30.53
C LYS A 14 3.69 12.69 29.17
N LYS A 15 5.02 12.80 29.21
CA LYS A 15 5.88 12.82 28.03
C LYS A 15 6.20 11.40 27.60
N HIS A 16 6.09 11.15 26.31
CA HIS A 16 6.40 9.85 25.72
C HIS A 16 7.34 10.04 24.53
N CYS A 17 8.39 9.24 24.50
CA CYS A 17 9.17 9.05 23.29
C CYS A 17 8.26 8.42 22.23
N ILE A 18 8.23 9.03 21.04
CA ILE A 18 7.44 8.49 19.92
C ILE A 18 7.91 7.08 19.58
N ASP A 19 9.22 6.84 19.56
CA ASP A 19 9.80 5.58 19.15
C ASP A 19 9.41 4.44 20.12
N ASP A 20 9.35 4.70 21.44
CA ASP A 20 8.95 3.70 22.44
C ASP A 20 7.45 3.37 22.40
N LEU A 21 6.60 4.38 22.13
CA LEU A 21 5.16 4.17 21.96
C LEU A 21 4.88 3.30 20.73
N ILE A 22 5.59 3.58 19.65
CA ILE A 22 5.56 2.82 18.40
C ILE A 22 5.99 1.36 18.66
N GLU A 23 7.14 1.14 19.31
CA GLU A 23 7.63 -0.21 19.62
C GLU A 23 6.68 -1.03 20.52
N SER A 24 6.07 -0.40 21.52
CA SER A 24 5.14 -1.08 22.44
C SER A 24 3.83 -1.50 21.75
N LYS A 25 3.29 -0.67 20.85
CA LYS A 25 2.13 -1.02 20.01
C LYS A 25 2.48 -2.14 19.04
N HIS A 26 3.61 -2.01 18.34
CA HIS A 26 4.09 -3.01 17.38
C HIS A 26 4.21 -4.41 17.97
N LYS A 27 4.80 -4.56 19.17
CA LYS A 27 4.88 -5.88 19.84
C LYS A 27 3.51 -6.52 20.09
N SER A 28 2.49 -5.73 20.41
CA SER A 28 1.14 -6.23 20.69
C SER A 28 0.29 -6.50 19.44
N GLU A 29 0.57 -5.79 18.34
CA GLU A 29 -0.16 -5.89 17.08
C GLU A 29 0.47 -6.91 16.12
N ASP A 30 1.80 -7.09 16.13
CA ASP A 30 2.51 -8.13 15.37
C ASP A 30 1.99 -9.54 15.66
N GLU A 31 1.57 -9.78 16.91
CA GLU A 31 1.02 -11.08 17.34
C GLU A 31 -0.40 -11.31 16.81
N LYS A 32 -1.17 -10.23 16.55
CA LYS A 32 -2.53 -10.27 15.98
C LYS A 32 -2.54 -10.23 14.45
N LEU A 33 -1.63 -9.46 13.83
CA LEU A 33 -1.49 -9.27 12.38
C LEU A 33 -1.05 -10.54 11.65
N ARG A 34 -0.28 -11.42 12.33
CA ARG A 34 0.08 -12.73 11.80
C ARG A 34 -1.12 -13.67 11.57
N GLN A 35 -2.31 -13.35 12.10
CA GLN A 35 -3.51 -14.19 11.99
C GLN A 35 -4.59 -13.70 11.02
N THR A 36 -4.46 -12.55 10.35
CA THR A 36 -5.53 -12.02 9.48
C THR A 36 -5.06 -11.66 8.06
N PHE A 37 -4.68 -12.68 7.29
CA PHE A 37 -4.90 -12.68 5.84
C PHE A 37 -6.05 -13.66 5.57
N GLY A 38 -7.23 -13.23 6.04
CA GLY A 38 -8.37 -14.11 6.29
C GLY A 38 -9.39 -14.08 5.17
N ASP A 39 -10.11 -15.19 5.06
CA ASP A 39 -11.38 -15.30 4.35
C ASP A 39 -12.21 -14.01 4.46
N HIS A 40 -12.86 -13.65 3.36
CA HIS A 40 -13.84 -12.56 3.35
C HIS A 40 -15.22 -13.13 3.11
N THR A 41 -16.21 -12.57 3.78
CA THR A 41 -17.61 -12.94 3.54
C THR A 41 -18.01 -12.48 2.15
N LYS A 42 -18.25 -13.43 1.25
CA LYS A 42 -18.85 -13.13 -0.06
C LYS A 42 -20.26 -12.59 0.15
N LEU A 43 -20.59 -11.50 -0.53
CA LEU A 43 -21.94 -10.95 -0.52
C LEU A 43 -22.82 -11.76 -1.47
N ASN A 44 -24.07 -11.95 -1.07
CA ASN A 44 -25.10 -12.52 -1.93
C ASN A 44 -25.65 -11.44 -2.87
N ALA A 45 -26.35 -11.84 -3.93
CA ALA A 45 -26.87 -10.91 -4.94
C ALA A 45 -27.74 -9.78 -4.35
N SER A 46 -28.49 -10.05 -3.28
CA SER A 46 -29.34 -9.06 -2.59
C SER A 46 -28.55 -8.01 -1.78
N GLN A 47 -27.29 -8.28 -1.44
CA GLN A 47 -26.42 -7.39 -0.68
C GLN A 47 -25.52 -6.53 -1.59
N LEU A 48 -25.42 -6.88 -2.88
CA LEU A 48 -24.65 -6.11 -3.84
C LEU A 48 -25.40 -4.85 -4.24
N LEU A 49 -24.69 -3.73 -4.28
CA LEU A 49 -25.24 -2.47 -4.78
C LEU A 49 -25.40 -2.54 -6.31
N PRO A 50 -26.34 -1.78 -6.91
CA PRO A 50 -26.44 -1.68 -8.37
C PRO A 50 -25.26 -0.90 -8.99
N LYS A 51 -24.58 -0.08 -8.16
CA LYS A 51 -23.36 0.66 -8.50
C LYS A 51 -22.56 0.99 -7.24
N VAL A 52 -21.25 1.11 -7.41
CA VAL A 52 -20.29 1.65 -6.43
C VAL A 52 -19.46 2.70 -7.15
N ASP A 53 -19.04 3.78 -6.51
CA ASP A 53 -18.14 4.78 -7.12
C ASP A 53 -17.18 5.36 -6.07
N LEU A 54 -15.92 4.91 -6.10
CA LEU A 54 -14.93 5.35 -5.11
C LEU A 54 -14.16 6.62 -5.53
N ARG A 55 -14.48 7.23 -6.68
CA ARG A 55 -13.69 8.33 -7.29
C ARG A 55 -13.52 9.55 -6.37
N SER A 56 -14.52 9.88 -5.56
CA SER A 56 -14.44 11.00 -4.62
C SER A 56 -13.39 10.80 -3.52
N GLY A 57 -13.17 9.55 -3.13
CA GLY A 57 -12.16 9.16 -2.14
C GLY A 57 -10.76 9.09 -2.73
N MET A 58 -10.62 8.77 -4.02
CA MET A 58 -9.33 8.51 -4.66
C MET A 58 -8.33 9.67 -4.55
N PRO A 59 -7.02 9.39 -4.42
CA PRO A 59 -5.96 10.40 -4.58
C PRO A 59 -5.90 10.90 -6.04
N PRO A 60 -5.17 12.00 -6.30
CA PRO A 60 -4.85 12.41 -7.67
C PRO A 60 -4.21 11.26 -8.47
N ILE A 61 -4.77 10.97 -9.64
CA ILE A 61 -4.28 9.89 -10.50
C ILE A 61 -2.82 10.16 -10.89
N LYS A 62 -1.96 9.17 -10.68
CA LYS A 62 -0.52 9.21 -10.89
C LYS A 62 -0.18 8.87 -12.34
N HIS A 63 0.78 9.59 -12.90
CA HIS A 63 1.31 9.32 -14.24
C HIS A 63 2.64 8.55 -14.16
N GLN A 64 2.74 7.35 -14.74
CA GLN A 64 3.95 6.52 -14.71
C GLN A 64 5.04 6.98 -15.71
N GLY A 65 4.69 7.84 -16.67
CA GLY A 65 5.62 8.30 -17.69
C GLY A 65 6.26 7.16 -18.47
N ARG A 66 7.59 7.17 -18.57
CA ARG A 66 8.39 6.18 -19.32
C ARG A 66 8.85 4.99 -18.48
N VAL A 67 8.48 4.95 -17.20
CA VAL A 67 8.87 3.89 -16.27
C VAL A 67 7.85 2.76 -16.31
N ASN A 68 8.30 1.51 -16.23
CA ASN A 68 7.41 0.33 -16.18
C ASN A 68 6.77 0.11 -14.79
N SER A 69 6.44 1.18 -14.06
CA SER A 69 5.97 1.17 -12.67
C SER A 69 4.44 1.13 -12.52
N CYS A 70 3.71 0.51 -13.47
CA CYS A 70 2.25 0.44 -13.40
C CYS A 70 1.78 -0.23 -12.11
N VAL A 71 2.43 -1.33 -11.71
CA VAL A 71 2.11 -2.06 -10.48
C VAL A 71 2.37 -1.24 -9.21
N GLY A 72 3.48 -0.50 -9.16
CA GLY A 72 3.79 0.39 -8.03
C GLY A 72 2.85 1.60 -7.97
N SER A 73 2.39 2.10 -9.12
CA SER A 73 1.45 3.22 -9.17
C SER A 73 0.05 2.78 -8.73
N ALA A 74 -0.47 1.67 -9.25
CA ALA A 74 -1.78 1.14 -8.85
C ALA A 74 -1.82 0.80 -7.35
N MET A 75 -0.74 0.21 -6.81
CA MET A 75 -0.65 -0.05 -5.38
C MET A 75 -0.60 1.22 -4.55
N ALA A 76 0.24 2.19 -4.91
CA ALA A 76 0.30 3.46 -4.18
C ALA A 76 -1.07 4.16 -4.15
N GLU A 77 -1.79 4.21 -5.26
CA GLU A 77 -3.11 4.84 -5.31
C GLU A 77 -4.16 4.11 -4.46
N GLY A 78 -4.17 2.77 -4.47
CA GLY A 78 -5.04 1.98 -3.59
C GLY A 78 -4.69 2.15 -2.11
N TYR A 79 -3.39 2.22 -1.78
CA TYR A 79 -2.89 2.48 -0.43
C TYR A 79 -3.34 3.86 0.06
N GLU A 80 -3.09 4.91 -0.73
CA GLU A 80 -3.41 6.30 -0.39
C GLU A 80 -4.92 6.55 -0.26
N TYR A 81 -5.73 5.85 -1.06
CA TYR A 81 -7.18 5.87 -0.90
C TYR A 81 -7.60 5.40 0.50
N LEU A 82 -7.04 4.29 1.00
CA LEU A 82 -7.36 3.79 2.34
C LEU A 82 -6.82 4.72 3.43
N LEU A 83 -5.61 5.27 3.26
CA LEU A 83 -5.06 6.26 4.19
C LEU A 83 -5.97 7.49 4.32
N LYS A 84 -6.47 8.00 3.19
CA LYS A 84 -7.37 9.14 3.18
C LYS A 84 -8.72 8.79 3.80
N LYS A 85 -9.23 7.57 3.57
CA LYS A 85 -10.47 7.08 4.19
C LYS A 85 -10.35 7.03 5.73
N ARG A 86 -9.19 6.63 6.25
CA ARG A 86 -8.90 6.57 7.71
C ARG A 86 -8.61 7.94 8.31
N SER A 87 -7.55 8.60 7.83
CA SER A 87 -7.00 9.81 8.45
C SER A 87 -7.74 11.09 8.09
N ARG A 88 -8.64 11.05 7.08
CA ARG A 88 -9.25 12.22 6.43
C ARG A 88 -8.26 13.22 5.82
N SER A 89 -6.97 12.86 5.81
CA SER A 89 -5.88 13.65 5.25
C SER A 89 -5.28 12.93 4.04
N GLY A 90 -4.90 13.71 3.02
CA GLY A 90 -4.26 13.15 1.82
C GLY A 90 -2.79 12.89 2.09
N ILE A 91 -2.41 11.62 2.24
CA ILE A 91 -1.01 11.19 2.36
C ILE A 91 -0.57 10.63 1.01
N ASP A 92 0.61 11.04 0.53
CA ASP A 92 1.23 10.55 -0.71
C ASP A 92 2.38 9.59 -0.35
N VAL A 93 2.38 8.37 -0.92
CA VAL A 93 3.41 7.35 -0.65
C VAL A 93 4.44 7.24 -1.78
N GLY A 94 5.63 6.73 -1.43
CA GLY A 94 6.77 6.55 -2.31
C GLY A 94 6.57 5.40 -3.30
N ARG A 95 5.80 5.59 -4.37
CA ARG A 95 5.54 4.51 -5.37
C ARG A 95 6.79 3.87 -5.99
N LEU A 96 7.94 4.58 -6.03
CA LEU A 96 9.20 3.99 -6.49
C LEU A 96 9.82 3.04 -5.46
N SER A 97 9.64 3.24 -4.15
CA SER A 97 10.15 2.30 -3.14
C SER A 97 9.39 0.97 -3.24
N ILE A 98 8.07 1.04 -3.37
CA ILE A 98 7.20 -0.12 -3.63
C ILE A 98 7.68 -0.86 -4.89
N TYR A 99 7.88 -0.13 -5.99
CA TYR A 99 8.29 -0.73 -7.27
C TYR A 99 9.72 -1.27 -7.27
N TYR A 100 10.66 -0.63 -6.57
CA TYR A 100 12.03 -1.10 -6.41
C TYR A 100 12.05 -2.41 -5.63
N ASN A 101 11.45 -2.43 -4.44
CA ASN A 101 11.45 -3.62 -3.57
C ASN A 101 10.81 -4.82 -4.27
N ALA A 102 9.70 -4.62 -4.99
CA ALA A 102 9.06 -5.72 -5.72
C ALA A 102 9.95 -6.31 -6.83
N ARG A 103 10.87 -5.54 -7.41
CA ARG A 103 11.84 -6.05 -8.39
C ARG A 103 13.01 -6.78 -7.73
N VAL A 104 13.48 -6.29 -6.59
CA VAL A 104 14.46 -7.00 -5.75
C VAL A 104 13.90 -8.37 -5.35
N ARG A 105 12.67 -8.41 -4.82
CA ARG A 105 12.00 -9.64 -4.39
C ARG A 105 11.82 -10.66 -5.51
N GLY A 106 11.48 -10.19 -6.71
CA GLY A 106 11.31 -11.03 -7.89
C GLY A 106 12.60 -11.60 -8.47
N LYS A 107 13.76 -11.32 -7.84
CA LYS A 107 15.08 -11.70 -8.36
C LYS A 107 15.27 -11.25 -9.81
N PHE A 108 14.74 -10.08 -10.19
CA PHE A 108 15.20 -9.38 -11.39
C PHE A 108 16.63 -8.82 -11.20
N ALA A 109 17.37 -9.42 -10.28
CA ALA A 109 18.55 -8.95 -9.59
C ALA A 109 19.64 -10.03 -9.65
N ASP A 110 19.86 -10.63 -10.83
CA ASP A 110 21.16 -11.22 -11.13
C ASP A 110 22.11 -10.05 -11.43
N GLY A 111 22.65 -9.46 -10.37
CA GLY A 111 23.70 -8.44 -10.40
C GLY A 111 23.29 -6.97 -10.66
N LYS A 112 22.11 -6.69 -11.24
CA LYS A 112 21.64 -5.29 -11.45
C LYS A 112 20.12 -5.15 -11.53
N ILE A 113 19.55 -4.25 -10.74
CA ILE A 113 18.13 -3.86 -10.86
C ILE A 113 17.92 -3.05 -12.14
N ILE A 114 16.93 -3.46 -12.94
CA ILE A 114 16.57 -2.82 -14.21
C ILE A 114 15.06 -2.63 -14.31
N ASP A 115 14.63 -1.64 -15.09
CA ASP A 115 13.23 -1.27 -15.23
C ASP A 115 12.49 -2.21 -16.21
N LYS A 116 12.05 -3.37 -15.71
CA LYS A 116 11.36 -4.41 -16.51
C LYS A 116 9.93 -4.73 -16.04
N GLY A 117 9.37 -3.91 -15.17
CA GLY A 117 8.11 -4.20 -14.50
C GLY A 117 8.30 -5.12 -13.29
N SER A 118 7.19 -5.39 -12.60
CA SER A 118 7.09 -6.41 -11.56
C SER A 118 5.66 -6.98 -11.57
N ILE A 119 5.37 -7.92 -10.68
CA ILE A 119 4.06 -8.57 -10.56
C ILE A 119 3.43 -8.28 -9.20
N ILE A 120 2.09 -8.29 -9.16
CA ILE A 120 1.32 -7.98 -7.96
C ILE A 120 1.69 -8.88 -6.77
N PRO A 121 1.94 -10.20 -6.92
CA PRO A 121 2.37 -11.05 -5.80
C PRO A 121 3.62 -10.54 -5.07
N TYR A 122 4.63 -10.04 -5.77
CA TYR A 122 5.83 -9.52 -5.12
C TYR A 122 5.58 -8.22 -4.36
N ILE A 123 4.61 -7.42 -4.81
CA ILE A 123 4.20 -6.20 -4.10
C ILE A 123 3.59 -6.55 -2.75
N ILE A 124 2.73 -7.58 -2.71
CA ILE A 124 2.13 -8.09 -1.46
C ILE A 124 3.24 -8.50 -0.49
N GLU A 125 4.22 -9.27 -0.97
CA GLU A 125 5.31 -9.76 -0.13
C GLU A 125 6.22 -8.65 0.40
N VAL A 126 6.54 -7.64 -0.41
CA VAL A 126 7.42 -6.55 0.03
C VAL A 126 6.72 -5.56 0.93
N LEU A 127 5.42 -5.32 0.74
CA LEU A 127 4.66 -4.45 1.65
C LEU A 127 4.48 -5.09 3.02
N LYS A 128 4.40 -6.43 3.09
CA LYS A 128 4.43 -7.16 4.37
C LYS A 128 5.77 -7.03 5.10
N GLN A 129 6.87 -6.93 4.35
CA GLN A 129 8.21 -6.94 4.95
C GLN A 129 8.76 -5.54 5.24
N PHE A 130 8.50 -4.58 4.36
CA PHE A 130 9.12 -3.25 4.40
C PHE A 130 8.10 -2.13 4.41
N SER A 131 6.83 -2.44 4.14
CA SER A 131 5.80 -1.47 3.80
C SER A 131 6.24 -0.37 2.83
N THR A 132 5.84 0.89 3.02
CA THR A 132 6.21 2.02 2.16
C THR A 132 6.46 3.31 2.93
N CYS A 133 7.40 4.10 2.43
CA CYS A 133 7.67 5.45 2.91
C CYS A 133 6.72 6.48 2.28
N LEU A 134 6.78 7.72 2.79
CA LEU A 134 6.16 8.89 2.16
C LEU A 134 6.88 9.29 0.88
N LYS A 135 6.14 9.88 -0.07
CA LYS A 135 6.71 10.44 -1.30
C LYS A 135 7.75 11.53 -1.05
N SER A 136 7.65 12.26 0.06
CA SER A 136 8.66 13.26 0.46
C SER A 136 10.03 12.63 0.74
N MET A 137 10.05 11.39 1.26
CA MET A 137 11.29 10.63 1.53
C MET A 137 11.82 9.97 0.26
N TRP A 138 10.93 9.43 -0.59
CA TRP A 138 11.32 8.81 -1.85
C TRP A 138 10.46 9.31 -3.02
N PRO A 139 10.81 10.48 -3.61
CA PRO A 139 10.01 11.12 -4.65
C PRO A 139 10.00 10.32 -5.95
N TYR A 140 9.03 10.63 -6.82
CA TYR A 140 8.97 10.03 -8.15
C TYR A 140 9.98 10.66 -9.11
N ASP A 141 11.27 10.39 -8.85
CA ASP A 141 12.37 10.73 -9.74
C ASP A 141 12.71 9.52 -10.61
N ILE A 142 12.40 9.59 -11.90
CA ILE A 142 12.62 8.48 -12.84
C ILE A 142 14.09 8.09 -12.96
N ARG A 143 15.04 8.97 -12.59
CA ARG A 143 16.48 8.67 -12.58
C ARG A 143 16.81 7.66 -11.49
N LYS A 144 16.07 7.70 -10.38
CA LYS A 144 16.20 6.79 -9.23
C LYS A 144 15.44 5.48 -9.39
N VAL A 145 14.90 5.20 -10.58
CA VAL A 145 14.07 4.00 -10.80
C VAL A 145 14.79 2.71 -10.40
N ASN A 146 16.11 2.61 -10.59
CA ASN A 146 16.87 1.41 -10.24
C ASN A 146 17.72 1.58 -8.97
N GLU A 147 17.57 2.70 -8.27
CA GLU A 147 18.30 2.98 -7.04
C GLU A 147 17.53 2.43 -5.85
N ARG A 148 18.28 1.85 -4.91
CA ARG A 148 17.74 1.45 -3.61
C ARG A 148 17.25 2.69 -2.86
N PRO A 149 16.02 2.68 -2.28
CA PRO A 149 15.58 3.70 -1.35
C PRO A 149 16.62 3.97 -0.26
N SER A 150 16.71 5.21 0.21
CA SER A 150 17.65 5.56 1.28
C SER A 150 17.29 4.83 2.57
N ASP A 151 18.25 4.72 3.49
CA ASP A 151 18.02 4.06 4.77
C ASP A 151 16.92 4.79 5.56
N GLU A 152 16.89 6.12 5.50
CA GLU A 152 15.83 6.94 6.11
C GLU A 152 14.45 6.64 5.52
N ALA A 153 14.38 6.32 4.22
CA ALA A 153 13.12 5.91 3.60
C ALA A 153 12.67 4.53 4.10
N TYR A 154 13.59 3.58 4.29
CA TYR A 154 13.25 2.29 4.89
C TYR A 154 12.84 2.41 6.35
N GLU A 155 13.54 3.22 7.14
CA GLU A 155 13.19 3.48 8.53
C GLU A 155 11.81 4.15 8.64
N ALA A 156 11.54 5.19 7.83
CA ALA A 156 10.21 5.83 7.80
C ALA A 156 9.09 4.90 7.30
N ALA A 157 9.41 3.86 6.53
CA ALA A 157 8.42 2.91 6.04
C ALA A 157 7.88 1.99 7.16
N LYS A 158 8.65 1.81 8.25
CA LYS A 158 8.24 1.05 9.43
C LYS A 158 7.06 1.66 10.19
N ASN A 159 6.65 2.90 9.88
CA ASN A 159 5.53 3.57 10.56
C ASN A 159 4.23 3.60 9.73
N ASN A 160 4.22 2.94 8.56
CA ASN A 160 3.10 2.97 7.62
C ASN A 160 2.80 1.55 7.17
N TRP A 161 2.17 0.71 7.96
CA TRP A 161 1.90 -0.69 7.65
C TRP A 161 0.72 -0.91 6.72
N MET A 162 0.90 -1.83 5.78
CA MET A 162 -0.23 -2.44 5.10
C MET A 162 -0.62 -3.69 5.87
N THR A 163 -1.84 -3.72 6.42
CA THR A 163 -2.23 -4.75 7.38
C THR A 163 -3.22 -5.76 6.84
N ASP A 164 -3.94 -5.44 5.77
CA ASP A 164 -4.76 -6.43 5.07
C ASP A 164 -4.74 -6.23 3.54
N LEU A 165 -4.37 -7.31 2.87
CA LEU A 165 -4.34 -7.48 1.43
C LEU A 165 -5.00 -8.79 1.07
N LEU A 166 -6.08 -8.74 0.31
CA LEU A 166 -6.81 -9.93 -0.10
C LEU A 166 -6.48 -10.30 -1.54
N ARG A 167 -5.82 -11.44 -1.73
CA ARG A 167 -5.67 -12.02 -3.08
C ARG A 167 -7.05 -12.43 -3.59
N LEU A 168 -7.41 -11.97 -4.78
CA LEU A 168 -8.70 -12.23 -5.38
C LEU A 168 -8.61 -13.26 -6.49
N LYS A 169 -9.65 -14.08 -6.60
CA LYS A 169 -9.94 -14.79 -7.84
C LYS A 169 -10.56 -13.82 -8.85
N VAL A 170 -10.38 -14.13 -10.12
CA VAL A 170 -11.02 -13.41 -11.22
C VAL A 170 -12.48 -13.87 -11.28
N ASP A 171 -13.28 -13.37 -10.34
CA ASP A 171 -14.69 -13.73 -10.16
C ASP A 171 -15.55 -12.48 -9.97
N LEU A 172 -16.64 -12.39 -10.73
CA LEU A 172 -17.48 -11.21 -10.77
C LEU A 172 -18.08 -10.88 -9.40
N ASN A 173 -18.53 -11.88 -8.65
CA ASN A 173 -19.18 -11.68 -7.37
C ASN A 173 -18.17 -11.25 -6.29
N GLU A 174 -16.98 -11.84 -6.31
CA GLU A 174 -15.86 -11.50 -5.43
C GLU A 174 -15.39 -10.05 -5.66
N MET A 175 -15.23 -9.65 -6.92
CA MET A 175 -14.89 -8.27 -7.29
C MET A 175 -15.96 -7.26 -6.85
N LYS A 176 -17.24 -7.55 -7.11
CA LYS A 176 -18.34 -6.69 -6.67
C LYS A 176 -18.48 -6.62 -5.17
N THR A 177 -18.23 -7.73 -4.47
CA THR A 177 -18.22 -7.79 -3.00
C THR A 177 -17.19 -6.80 -2.46
N CYS A 178 -15.94 -6.90 -2.92
CA CYS A 178 -14.86 -6.04 -2.43
C CYS A 178 -15.13 -4.55 -2.72
N LEU A 179 -15.62 -4.22 -3.92
CA LEU A 179 -15.99 -2.85 -4.25
C LEU A 179 -17.18 -2.35 -3.45
N THR A 180 -18.18 -3.20 -3.16
CA THR A 180 -19.32 -2.84 -2.29
C THR A 180 -18.86 -2.51 -0.87
N GLN A 181 -17.81 -3.18 -0.41
CA GLN A 181 -17.13 -2.89 0.86
C GLN A 181 -16.11 -1.74 0.74
N GLU A 182 -16.10 -1.04 -0.40
CA GLU A 182 -15.27 0.11 -0.70
C GLU A 182 -13.76 -0.19 -0.72
N TYR A 183 -13.37 -1.41 -1.07
CA TYR A 183 -11.97 -1.82 -1.29
C TYR A 183 -11.61 -1.69 -2.77
N PRO A 184 -10.64 -0.85 -3.15
CA PRO A 184 -10.20 -0.76 -4.53
C PRO A 184 -9.40 -2.01 -4.92
N LEU A 185 -9.50 -2.40 -6.19
CA LEU A 185 -8.98 -3.67 -6.68
C LEU A 185 -7.87 -3.46 -7.70
N ILE A 186 -6.73 -4.11 -7.52
CA ILE A 186 -5.63 -4.09 -8.47
C ILE A 186 -5.66 -5.39 -9.28
N PHE A 187 -5.57 -5.27 -10.61
CA PHE A 187 -5.50 -6.40 -11.52
C PHE A 187 -4.37 -6.21 -12.52
N GLY A 188 -3.73 -7.32 -12.87
CA GLY A 188 -2.98 -7.43 -14.12
C GLY A 188 -3.96 -7.64 -15.27
N VAL A 189 -3.79 -6.88 -16.34
CA VAL A 189 -4.58 -7.01 -17.56
C VAL A 189 -3.66 -7.18 -18.76
N LYS A 190 -3.98 -8.07 -19.69
CA LYS A 190 -3.41 -8.03 -21.04
C LYS A 190 -3.88 -6.74 -21.71
N THR A 191 -3.08 -6.16 -22.60
CA THR A 191 -3.55 -5.04 -23.44
C THR A 191 -3.42 -5.41 -24.91
N PHE A 192 -4.38 -4.93 -25.71
CA PHE A 192 -4.49 -5.22 -27.14
C PHE A 192 -4.40 -3.92 -27.96
N GLY A 193 -4.71 -3.98 -29.25
CA GLY A 193 -4.66 -2.83 -30.16
C GLY A 193 -5.53 -1.65 -29.71
N PHE A 194 -6.50 -1.89 -28.82
CA PHE A 194 -7.34 -0.84 -28.24
C PHE A 194 -6.54 0.19 -27.43
N ARG A 195 -5.34 -0.11 -26.93
CA ARG A 195 -4.53 0.85 -26.16
C ARG A 195 -4.38 2.20 -26.86
N HIS A 196 -4.27 2.18 -28.20
CA HIS A 196 -4.14 3.38 -29.03
C HIS A 196 -5.49 3.91 -29.55
N LYS A 197 -6.58 3.18 -29.31
CA LYS A 197 -7.93 3.45 -29.82
C LYS A 197 -8.95 3.82 -28.74
N VAL A 198 -8.64 3.59 -27.47
CA VAL A 198 -9.42 4.12 -26.35
C VAL A 198 -9.25 5.64 -26.39
N LYS A 199 -10.28 6.32 -26.89
CA LYS A 199 -10.37 7.78 -27.02
C LYS A 199 -10.95 8.37 -25.73
N GLU A 200 -11.34 9.64 -25.78
CA GLU A 200 -11.93 10.39 -24.66
C GLU A 200 -13.17 9.72 -24.04
N ASN A 201 -13.84 8.79 -24.73
CA ASN A 201 -14.96 8.05 -24.18
C ASN A 201 -14.56 6.89 -23.24
N GLY A 202 -13.27 6.54 -23.13
CA GLY A 202 -12.75 5.53 -22.21
C GLY A 202 -13.20 4.08 -22.48
N ILE A 203 -13.98 3.79 -23.52
CA ILE A 203 -14.58 2.46 -23.73
C ILE A 203 -13.53 1.46 -24.17
N VAL A 204 -13.39 0.36 -23.43
CA VAL A 204 -12.52 -0.77 -23.79
C VAL A 204 -13.34 -1.82 -24.54
N PRO A 205 -13.05 -2.09 -25.83
CA PRO A 205 -13.72 -3.17 -26.55
C PRO A 205 -13.17 -4.54 -26.12
N MET A 206 -13.97 -5.59 -26.28
CA MET A 206 -13.46 -6.96 -26.20
C MET A 206 -12.42 -7.21 -27.31
N PRO A 207 -11.33 -7.94 -27.03
CA PRO A 207 -10.38 -8.35 -28.07
C PRO A 207 -11.08 -9.20 -29.13
N LYS A 208 -10.68 -9.05 -30.39
CA LYS A 208 -11.17 -9.96 -31.44
C LYS A 208 -10.54 -11.34 -31.29
N PRO A 209 -11.21 -12.43 -31.69
CA PRO A 209 -10.58 -13.75 -31.78
C PRO A 209 -9.27 -13.67 -32.59
N GLY A 210 -8.17 -14.15 -32.02
CA GLY A 210 -6.84 -14.12 -32.63
C GLY A 210 -6.15 -12.75 -32.65
N GLU A 211 -6.71 -11.71 -32.01
CA GLU A 211 -6.06 -10.40 -31.92
C GLU A 211 -4.75 -10.50 -31.12
N SER A 212 -3.67 -9.98 -31.70
CA SER A 212 -2.38 -9.91 -31.01
C SER A 212 -2.40 -8.85 -29.90
N GLN A 213 -1.70 -9.14 -28.80
CA GLN A 213 -1.44 -8.14 -27.76
C GLN A 213 -0.69 -6.93 -28.31
N SER A 214 -0.84 -5.81 -27.62
CA SER A 214 -0.07 -4.59 -27.87
C SER A 214 1.42 -4.89 -27.91
N LYS A 215 2.12 -4.39 -28.94
CA LYS A 215 3.56 -4.68 -29.14
C LYS A 215 4.43 -4.13 -28.00
N ASP A 216 4.07 -2.97 -27.45
CA ASP A 216 4.92 -2.20 -26.54
C ASP A 216 4.52 -2.31 -25.06
N HIS A 217 3.29 -2.77 -24.76
CA HIS A 217 2.79 -2.80 -23.39
C HIS A 217 1.80 -3.95 -23.14
N ARG A 218 2.26 -5.17 -23.42
CA ARG A 218 1.47 -6.41 -23.42
C ARG A 218 0.66 -6.68 -22.16
N ARG A 219 1.17 -6.25 -21.01
CA ARG A 219 0.55 -6.42 -19.69
C ARG A 219 0.63 -5.10 -18.93
N ASN A 220 -0.44 -4.77 -18.22
CA ASN A 220 -0.53 -3.56 -17.40
C ASN A 220 -1.14 -3.90 -16.04
N ALA A 221 -0.75 -3.20 -14.98
CA ALA A 221 -1.47 -3.25 -13.71
C ALA A 221 -2.39 -2.02 -13.63
N THR A 222 -3.65 -2.24 -13.28
CA THR A 222 -4.68 -1.19 -13.23
C THR A 222 -5.50 -1.29 -11.96
N LEU A 223 -6.18 -0.19 -11.60
CA LEU A 223 -6.94 -0.09 -10.36
C LEU A 223 -8.45 0.05 -10.66
N ALA A 224 -9.23 -0.98 -10.42
CA ALA A 224 -10.69 -0.92 -10.48
C ALA A 224 -11.25 -0.31 -9.18
N ILE A 225 -12.09 0.71 -9.34
CA ILE A 225 -12.57 1.54 -8.22
C ILE A 225 -14.10 1.72 -8.24
N ASP A 226 -14.79 0.99 -9.11
CA ASP A 226 -16.21 1.18 -9.40
C ASP A 226 -16.71 -0.02 -10.20
N TYR A 227 -18.01 -0.33 -10.07
CA TYR A 227 -18.73 -1.08 -11.08
C TYR A 227 -20.13 -0.49 -11.37
N ARG A 228 -20.63 -0.76 -12.58
CA ARG A 228 -21.97 -0.41 -13.05
C ARG A 228 -22.71 -1.68 -13.49
N HIS A 229 -23.67 -2.14 -12.68
CA HIS A 229 -24.38 -3.39 -12.95
C HIS A 229 -25.11 -3.35 -14.30
N HIS A 230 -25.85 -2.27 -14.57
CA HIS A 230 -26.66 -2.12 -15.79
C HIS A 230 -25.82 -2.02 -17.07
N LEU A 231 -24.61 -1.47 -16.99
CA LEU A 231 -23.68 -1.39 -18.13
C LEU A 231 -22.80 -2.62 -18.27
N LYS A 232 -22.78 -3.50 -17.25
CA LYS A 232 -21.84 -4.62 -17.13
C LYS A 232 -20.38 -4.18 -17.30
N THR A 233 -19.99 -3.10 -16.64
CA THR A 233 -18.63 -2.55 -16.71
C THR A 233 -18.05 -2.24 -15.35
N PHE A 234 -16.73 -2.37 -15.24
CA PHE A 234 -15.93 -1.75 -14.18
C PHE A 234 -15.40 -0.40 -14.67
N ILE A 235 -15.28 0.59 -13.78
CA ILE A 235 -14.47 1.78 -14.06
C ILE A 235 -13.08 1.54 -13.49
N VAL A 236 -12.11 1.62 -14.37
CA VAL A 236 -10.72 1.30 -14.10
C VAL A 236 -9.89 2.56 -14.27
N GLN A 237 -9.13 2.88 -13.24
CA GLN A 237 -8.12 3.93 -13.24
C GLN A 237 -6.81 3.39 -13.82
N ASN A 238 -6.25 4.14 -14.76
CA ASN A 238 -4.95 3.84 -15.35
C ASN A 238 -3.91 4.90 -14.96
N SER A 239 -2.63 4.57 -15.10
CA SER A 239 -1.51 5.45 -14.73
C SER A 239 -0.82 6.10 -15.94
N TRP A 240 -1.53 6.23 -17.05
CA TRP A 240 -1.02 6.85 -18.29
C TRP A 240 -1.25 8.36 -18.34
N ARG A 241 -0.91 8.98 -19.46
CA ARG A 241 -1.03 10.43 -19.69
C ARG A 241 -2.48 10.92 -19.61
N ASN A 242 -2.66 12.20 -19.26
CA ASN A 242 -3.97 12.78 -18.94
C ASN A 242 -5.00 12.74 -20.08
N ASP A 243 -4.53 12.75 -21.33
CA ASP A 243 -5.31 12.67 -22.57
C ASP A 243 -5.69 11.23 -22.97
N TRP A 244 -5.28 10.23 -22.19
CA TRP A 244 -5.66 8.85 -22.45
C TRP A 244 -6.99 8.50 -21.78
N GLY A 245 -7.90 7.87 -22.53
CA GLY A 245 -9.21 7.46 -22.03
C GLY A 245 -10.10 8.63 -21.61
N ASP A 246 -11.05 8.35 -20.74
CA ASP A 246 -11.88 9.37 -20.12
C ASP A 246 -11.14 9.94 -18.91
N LYS A 247 -10.24 10.90 -19.17
CA LYS A 247 -9.39 11.54 -18.14
C LYS A 247 -8.58 10.54 -17.31
N ARG A 248 -8.02 9.51 -17.98
CA ARG A 248 -7.28 8.35 -17.43
C ARG A 248 -8.15 7.23 -16.84
N TYR A 249 -9.47 7.36 -16.89
CA TYR A 249 -10.36 6.25 -16.66
C TYR A 249 -10.66 5.50 -17.96
N CYS A 250 -10.93 4.21 -17.80
CA CYS A 250 -11.51 3.40 -18.85
C CYS A 250 -12.63 2.51 -18.31
N TYR A 251 -13.50 2.09 -19.21
CA TYR A 251 -14.69 1.32 -18.92
C TYR A 251 -14.47 -0.10 -19.45
N ASN A 252 -14.09 -1.00 -18.55
CA ASN A 252 -13.78 -2.39 -18.89
C ASN A 252 -15.05 -3.25 -18.76
N PRO A 253 -15.45 -3.99 -19.80
CA PRO A 253 -16.55 -4.95 -19.72
C PRO A 253 -16.30 -5.99 -18.63
N TYR A 254 -17.36 -6.51 -18.00
CA TYR A 254 -17.28 -7.62 -17.06
C TYR A 254 -16.58 -8.81 -17.71
N ASP A 255 -17.00 -9.19 -18.91
CA ASP A 255 -16.41 -10.30 -19.66
C ASP A 255 -14.91 -10.13 -19.90
N TYR A 256 -14.40 -8.90 -19.99
CA TYR A 256 -12.96 -8.66 -20.08
C TYR A 256 -12.26 -8.91 -18.73
N MET A 257 -12.85 -8.39 -17.66
CA MET A 257 -12.26 -8.41 -16.32
C MET A 257 -12.43 -9.75 -15.61
N THR A 258 -13.33 -10.62 -16.09
CA THR A 258 -13.62 -11.95 -15.52
C THR A 258 -13.19 -13.09 -16.44
N ASP A 259 -12.39 -12.80 -17.46
CA ASP A 259 -11.76 -13.79 -18.31
C ASP A 259 -10.30 -13.96 -17.85
N ASP A 260 -9.94 -15.16 -17.38
CA ASP A 260 -8.59 -15.51 -16.91
C ASP A 260 -7.53 -15.41 -18.03
N ASP A 261 -7.94 -15.44 -19.29
CA ASP A 261 -7.04 -15.12 -20.38
C ASP A 261 -6.72 -13.63 -20.38
N PHE A 262 -7.60 -12.71 -20.01
CA PHE A 262 -7.34 -11.27 -20.14
C PHE A 262 -6.98 -10.57 -18.83
N CYS A 263 -7.47 -11.08 -17.71
CA CYS A 263 -7.33 -10.52 -16.38
C CYS A 263 -6.67 -11.53 -15.44
N PHE A 264 -5.73 -11.10 -14.61
CA PHE A 264 -4.96 -12.00 -13.75
C PHE A 264 -4.43 -11.28 -12.51
N GLN A 265 -4.01 -12.05 -11.51
CA GLN A 265 -3.37 -11.57 -10.28
C GLN A 265 -4.20 -10.51 -9.52
N GLY A 266 -5.49 -10.77 -9.32
CA GLY A 266 -6.37 -9.87 -8.56
C GLY A 266 -5.93 -9.67 -7.11
N LEU A 267 -6.09 -8.44 -6.62
CA LEU A 267 -5.78 -8.03 -5.26
C LEU A 267 -6.76 -6.95 -4.79
N ALA A 268 -7.43 -7.14 -3.65
CA ALA A 268 -8.14 -6.09 -2.95
C ALA A 268 -7.20 -5.43 -1.93
N VAL A 269 -7.14 -4.11 -1.93
CA VAL A 269 -6.45 -3.34 -0.88
C VAL A 269 -7.48 -3.04 0.21
N ARG A 270 -7.31 -3.62 1.41
CA ARG A 270 -8.37 -3.63 2.45
C ARG A 270 -8.06 -2.78 3.66
N GLN A 271 -6.86 -2.91 4.23
CA GLN A 271 -6.50 -2.20 5.45
C GLN A 271 -5.05 -1.72 5.42
N VAL A 272 -4.88 -0.51 5.94
CA VAL A 272 -3.59 0.12 6.22
C VAL A 272 -3.61 0.59 7.67
N GLU A 273 -2.52 0.33 8.38
CA GLU A 273 -2.21 0.91 9.69
C GLU A 273 -1.11 1.93 9.54
N THR A 274 -1.46 3.17 9.79
CA THR A 274 -0.48 4.16 10.23
C THR A 274 -0.48 4.13 11.73
N ASP A 275 0.65 4.43 12.34
CA ASP A 275 0.63 4.84 13.74
C ASP A 275 -0.32 6.05 13.81
N ASP A 276 -1.54 5.80 14.27
CA ASP A 276 -2.48 6.85 14.62
C ASP A 276 -1.89 7.55 15.84
N ILE A 277 -0.93 8.44 15.59
CA ILE A 277 -0.81 9.62 16.41
C ILE A 277 -2.11 10.35 16.14
N ASP A 278 -3.04 10.23 17.07
CA ASP A 278 -4.22 11.08 17.11
C ASP A 278 -3.72 12.53 17.28
N TYR A 279 -3.45 13.20 16.16
CA TYR A 279 -2.93 14.56 16.14
C TYR A 279 -3.91 15.54 16.81
N GLU A 280 -5.17 15.15 17.06
CA GLU A 280 -6.12 15.92 17.87
C GLU A 280 -5.97 15.66 19.38
N HIS A 281 -5.43 14.51 19.80
CA HIS A 281 -5.20 14.15 21.21
C HIS A 281 -3.79 14.50 21.73
N TRP A 282 -2.80 14.60 20.84
CA TRP A 282 -1.40 14.84 21.23
C TRP A 282 -0.97 16.27 20.87
N ILE A 283 -0.14 16.91 21.72
CA ILE A 283 0.53 18.18 21.39
C ILE A 283 1.98 17.87 21.07
N TYR A 284 2.44 18.44 19.96
CA TYR A 284 3.85 18.37 19.57
C TYR A 284 4.64 19.37 20.42
N ASP A 285 5.66 18.89 21.13
CA ASP A 285 6.56 19.72 21.94
C ASP A 285 7.84 20.00 21.14
N ASP A 286 7.93 21.20 20.55
CA ASP A 286 9.10 21.66 19.80
C ASP A 286 10.29 22.05 20.70
N SER A 287 10.16 21.95 22.04
CA SER A 287 11.19 22.37 23.00
C SER A 287 12.09 21.22 23.48
N ILE A 288 13.03 20.81 22.61
CA ILE A 288 14.37 20.22 22.87
C ILE A 288 14.50 18.89 23.68
N ASP A 289 15.42 18.02 23.17
CA ASP A 289 16.09 16.82 23.71
C ASP A 289 15.39 16.04 24.85
N TYR A 290 14.68 14.99 24.46
CA TYR A 290 14.38 13.86 25.33
C TYR A 290 15.66 13.09 25.63
N GLN A 291 16.08 13.10 26.89
CA GLN A 291 16.96 12.07 27.42
C GLN A 291 16.06 11.05 28.11
N PRO A 292 16.03 9.77 27.67
CA PRO A 292 15.31 8.75 28.42
C PRO A 292 15.89 8.71 29.82
N ASP A 293 15.02 8.75 30.84
CA ASP A 293 15.43 8.62 32.23
C ASP A 293 16.32 7.39 32.35
N ASN A 294 17.52 7.57 32.91
CA ASN A 294 18.42 6.47 33.25
C ASN A 294 17.60 5.42 33.99
N VAL A 295 17.40 4.27 33.36
CA VAL A 295 16.98 3.07 34.06
C VAL A 295 18.08 2.83 35.08
N ASP A 296 17.76 2.99 36.36
CA ASP A 296 18.67 2.64 37.46
C ASP A 296 19.16 1.21 37.22
N GLU A 297 20.42 1.09 36.78
CA GLU A 297 21.17 -0.15 36.94
C GLU A 297 21.29 -0.35 38.45
N GLU A 298 20.42 -1.20 39.02
CA GLU A 298 20.64 -1.79 40.33
C GLU A 298 22.02 -2.46 40.33
N LYS A 299 23.01 -1.74 40.86
CA LYS A 299 24.32 -2.31 41.16
C LYS A 299 24.13 -3.42 42.20
N PRO A 300 24.82 -4.57 42.07
CA PRO A 300 24.79 -5.60 43.10
C PRO A 300 25.38 -5.01 44.39
N ASN A 301 24.64 -5.17 45.49
CA ASN A 301 25.04 -4.68 46.79
C ASN A 301 26.17 -5.57 47.34
N GLU A 302 27.42 -5.16 47.14
CA GLU A 302 28.57 -5.66 47.91
C GLU A 302 28.58 -4.96 49.26
N GLN A 303 28.09 -5.63 50.31
CA GLN A 303 28.58 -5.54 51.69
C GLN A 303 27.73 -6.43 52.60
N GLU A 304 28.23 -7.63 52.91
CA GLU A 304 28.16 -8.22 54.26
C GLU A 304 29.11 -9.44 54.31
N GLU A 305 30.42 -9.16 54.27
CA GLU A 305 31.42 -10.01 54.92
C GLU A 305 31.96 -9.25 56.12
N GLN A 306 31.53 -9.67 57.32
CA GLN A 306 32.37 -9.99 58.48
C GLN A 306 31.60 -9.73 59.78
N ASN A 307 31.15 -10.83 60.40
CA ASN A 307 31.41 -11.05 61.81
C ASN A 307 31.51 -12.55 62.08
N ASN A 308 32.76 -12.97 62.29
CA ASN A 308 33.27 -13.86 63.36
C ASN A 308 32.38 -15.02 63.80
N GLN A 309 32.80 -16.26 63.53
CA GLN A 309 33.67 -17.07 64.42
C GLN A 309 32.97 -17.52 65.72
N ASP A 310 33.11 -18.84 65.96
CA ASP A 310 32.98 -19.56 67.23
C ASP A 310 31.59 -20.00 67.72
N ASN A 311 31.23 -21.26 67.46
CA ASN A 311 31.39 -22.35 68.45
C ASN A 311 30.61 -23.63 68.07
N GLN A 312 31.37 -24.75 68.11
CA GLN A 312 30.96 -26.15 68.36
C GLN A 312 29.97 -26.86 67.44
#